data_AF-A0A2D4JGR6-F1
#
_entry.id   AF-A0A2D4JGR6-F1
#
_cell.length_a   1.000
_cell.length_b   1.000
_cell.length_c   1.000
_cell.angle_alpha   90.00
_cell.angle_beta   90.00
_cell.angle_gamma   90.00
#
_symmetry.space_group_name_H-M   'P 1'
#
loop_
_entity.id
_entity.type
_entity.pdbx_description
1 polymer ?
#
loop_
_entity_poly.entity_id
_entity_poly.type
_entity_poly.pdbx_seq_one_letter_code
_entity_poly.pdbx_strand_id
1 'polypeptide(L)'
;DSGSAMNCEDCLLSGPGCGWCFQENFTDSSDIHKRCDTLEKLISEGCQLNLIEFPISKVEIHENKNLSDGSQINGSEVTQISPQKITVFLRPGNEETIQINVRQTEDYPVDLYYLMDLSASMDDDLKTIKELGSTLSKEMSKLTSNFQMGFGYFVEKPVLPFINTLREDLK
;
A
#
# COMPACT_ATOMS: atom_id res chain seq x y z
N ASP A 1 -10.18 -32.77 5.57
CA ASP A 1 -11.52 -33.35 5.71
C ASP A 1 -12.54 -32.33 6.21
N SER A 2 -13.18 -31.67 5.26
CA SER A 2 -14.19 -30.61 5.47
C SER A 2 -15.50 -31.11 6.08
N GLY A 3 -15.72 -32.44 6.14
CA GLY A 3 -16.95 -33.04 6.65
C GLY A 3 -16.96 -33.39 8.15
N SER A 4 -16.03 -32.88 8.97
CA SER A 4 -15.99 -33.19 10.42
C SER A 4 -16.46 -32.05 11.33
N ALA A 5 -16.74 -30.87 10.77
CA ALA A 5 -17.15 -29.69 11.53
C ALA A 5 -18.48 -29.94 12.26
N MET A 6 -18.53 -29.59 13.55
CA MET A 6 -19.71 -29.77 14.41
C MET A 6 -20.54 -28.49 14.56
N ASN A 7 -20.01 -27.35 14.15
CA ASN A 7 -20.68 -26.05 14.19
C ASN A 7 -20.36 -25.24 12.92
N CYS A 8 -21.11 -24.15 12.72
CA CYS A 8 -20.98 -23.29 11.55
C CYS A 8 -19.59 -22.65 11.46
N GLU A 9 -19.02 -22.20 12.58
CA GLU A 9 -17.73 -21.51 12.59
C GLU A 9 -16.59 -22.42 12.10
N ASP A 10 -16.46 -23.62 12.67
CA ASP A 10 -15.47 -24.62 12.28
C ASP A 10 -15.63 -25.02 10.81
N CYS A 11 -16.87 -25.09 10.32
CA CYS A 11 -17.16 -25.41 8.93
C CYS A 11 -16.63 -24.34 7.98
N LEU A 12 -16.89 -23.06 8.29
CA LEU A 12 -16.49 -21.95 7.45
C LEU A 12 -14.96 -21.76 7.44
N LEU A 13 -14.28 -22.12 8.53
CA LEU A 13 -12.82 -22.17 8.64
C LEU A 13 -12.18 -23.37 7.92
N SER A 14 -12.93 -24.45 7.71
CA SER A 14 -12.41 -25.67 7.07
C SER A 14 -12.02 -25.47 5.60
N GLY A 15 -12.61 -24.47 4.93
CA GLY A 15 -12.17 -24.07 3.60
C GLY A 15 -13.10 -23.09 2.89
N PRO A 16 -12.60 -22.45 1.82
CA PRO A 16 -13.29 -21.38 1.08
C PRO A 16 -14.58 -21.82 0.36
N GLY A 17 -14.67 -23.10 0.03
CA GLY A 17 -15.82 -23.68 -0.68
C GLY A 17 -16.90 -24.27 0.24
N CYS A 18 -16.69 -24.31 1.56
CA CYS A 18 -17.62 -24.93 2.50
C CYS A 18 -18.83 -24.01 2.78
N GLY A 19 -20.00 -24.56 3.01
CA GLY A 19 -21.17 -23.87 3.51
C GLY A 19 -21.77 -24.64 4.68
N TRP A 20 -22.59 -23.97 5.46
CA TRP A 20 -23.27 -24.59 6.60
C TRP A 20 -24.78 -24.55 6.43
N CYS A 21 -25.42 -25.72 6.36
CA CYS A 21 -26.87 -25.82 6.28
C CYS A 21 -27.52 -25.81 7.69
N PHE A 22 -28.29 -24.77 7.98
CA PHE A 22 -29.02 -24.63 9.25
C PHE A 22 -30.50 -25.04 9.17
N GLN A 23 -30.93 -25.66 8.07
CA GLN A 23 -32.28 -26.21 7.92
C GLN A 23 -32.54 -27.33 8.94
N GLU A 24 -33.65 -27.24 9.68
CA GLU A 24 -33.96 -28.17 10.79
C GLU A 24 -34.02 -29.63 10.34
N ASN A 25 -34.78 -29.93 9.28
CA ASN A 25 -35.01 -31.30 8.75
C ASN A 25 -33.98 -31.76 7.70
N PHE A 26 -32.77 -31.22 7.71
CA PHE A 26 -31.75 -31.56 6.71
C PHE A 26 -30.98 -32.84 7.02
N THR A 27 -30.78 -33.16 8.30
CA THR A 27 -30.01 -34.33 8.75
C THR A 27 -30.69 -35.01 9.92
N ASP A 28 -30.59 -36.34 9.99
CA ASP A 28 -30.95 -37.09 11.19
C ASP A 28 -29.96 -36.80 12.33
N SER A 29 -30.39 -36.99 13.59
CA SER A 29 -29.58 -36.70 14.79
C SER A 29 -28.18 -37.37 14.84
N SER A 30 -27.95 -38.40 14.03
CA SER A 30 -26.67 -39.13 13.88
C SER A 30 -25.74 -38.58 12.80
N ASP A 31 -26.19 -37.63 11.96
CA ASP A 31 -25.50 -37.16 10.74
C ASP A 31 -25.20 -35.65 10.76
N ILE A 32 -24.96 -35.07 11.95
CA ILE A 32 -24.69 -33.62 12.12
C ILE A 32 -23.52 -33.14 11.23
N HIS A 33 -22.55 -34.01 10.97
CA HIS A 33 -21.41 -33.80 10.08
C HIS A 33 -21.78 -33.47 8.62
N LYS A 34 -22.98 -33.84 8.15
CA LYS A 34 -23.45 -33.52 6.79
C LYS A 34 -23.89 -32.07 6.62
N ARG A 35 -24.01 -31.30 7.72
CA ARG A 35 -24.38 -29.87 7.65
C ARG A 35 -23.28 -29.00 7.07
N CYS A 36 -22.02 -29.46 7.11
CA CYS A 36 -20.89 -28.80 6.51
C CYS A 36 -20.47 -29.51 5.23
N ASP A 37 -20.67 -28.87 4.09
CA ASP A 37 -20.18 -29.39 2.81
C ASP A 37 -20.05 -28.27 1.78
N THR A 38 -19.66 -28.58 0.55
CA THR A 38 -19.64 -27.58 -0.52
C THR A 38 -21.04 -27.07 -0.83
N LEU A 39 -21.12 -25.81 -1.28
CA LEU A 39 -22.40 -25.18 -1.63
C LEU A 39 -23.22 -26.05 -2.61
N GLU A 40 -22.57 -26.58 -3.64
CA GLU A 40 -23.20 -27.44 -4.66
C GLU A 40 -23.79 -28.72 -4.05
N LYS A 41 -23.03 -29.37 -3.14
CA LYS A 41 -23.47 -30.61 -2.50
C LYS A 41 -24.65 -30.38 -1.57
N LEU A 42 -24.61 -29.32 -0.75
CA LEU A 42 -25.72 -28.97 0.14
C LEU A 42 -27.02 -28.70 -0.62
N ILE A 43 -26.93 -28.03 -1.77
CA ILE A 43 -28.08 -27.81 -2.65
C ILE A 43 -28.59 -29.14 -3.22
N SER A 44 -27.69 -30.01 -3.70
CA SER A 44 -28.07 -31.31 -4.26
C SER A 44 -28.72 -32.25 -3.24
N GLU A 45 -28.33 -32.13 -1.96
CA GLU A 45 -28.88 -32.90 -0.84
C GLU A 45 -30.20 -32.32 -0.30
N GLY A 46 -30.66 -31.19 -0.85
CA GLY A 46 -31.97 -30.62 -0.57
C GLY A 46 -31.99 -29.52 0.50
N CYS A 47 -30.84 -28.94 0.85
CA CYS A 47 -30.82 -27.73 1.67
C CYS A 47 -31.27 -26.53 0.83
N GLN A 48 -32.24 -25.77 1.34
CA GLN A 48 -32.71 -24.56 0.67
C GLN A 48 -31.63 -23.47 0.71
N LEU A 49 -31.46 -22.72 -0.39
CA LEU A 49 -30.44 -21.68 -0.51
C LEU A 49 -30.47 -20.61 0.60
N ASN A 50 -31.67 -20.23 1.04
CA ASN A 50 -31.86 -19.26 2.13
C ASN A 50 -31.55 -19.85 3.52
N LEU A 51 -31.31 -21.15 3.61
CA LEU A 51 -30.96 -21.89 4.83
C LEU A 51 -29.50 -22.39 4.80
N ILE A 52 -28.68 -21.87 3.89
CA ILE A 52 -27.25 -22.11 3.81
C ILE A 52 -26.51 -20.84 4.22
N GLU A 53 -25.71 -20.92 5.28
CA GLU A 53 -24.75 -19.89 5.64
C GLU A 53 -23.50 -20.06 4.79
N PHE A 54 -23.25 -19.11 3.89
CA PHE A 54 -22.12 -19.11 2.97
C PHE A 54 -21.61 -17.67 2.78
N PRO A 55 -20.86 -17.12 3.76
CA PRO A 55 -20.31 -15.78 3.63
C PRO A 55 -19.33 -15.74 2.47
N ILE A 56 -19.56 -14.82 1.55
CA ILE A 56 -18.68 -14.58 0.41
C ILE A 56 -17.74 -13.42 0.70
N SER A 57 -16.50 -13.54 0.23
CA SER A 57 -15.60 -12.40 0.17
C SER A 57 -16.19 -11.30 -0.72
N LYS A 58 -15.96 -10.04 -0.36
CA LYS A 58 -16.40 -8.89 -1.16
C LYS A 58 -15.52 -7.66 -0.92
N VAL A 59 -15.43 -6.83 -1.94
CA VAL A 59 -14.76 -5.52 -1.89
C VAL A 59 -15.82 -4.43 -1.96
N GLU A 60 -15.83 -3.53 -0.98
CA GLU A 60 -16.67 -2.34 -0.96
C GLU A 60 -15.81 -1.10 -1.18
N ILE A 61 -16.14 -0.31 -2.21
CA ILE A 61 -15.42 0.92 -2.54
C ILE A 61 -16.15 2.10 -1.88
N HIS A 62 -15.46 2.81 -1.00
CA HIS A 62 -16.01 3.97 -0.27
C HIS A 62 -15.62 5.29 -0.90
N GLU A 63 -14.41 5.38 -1.46
CA GLU A 63 -13.92 6.58 -2.13
C GLU A 63 -13.19 6.21 -3.42
N ASN A 64 -13.67 6.76 -4.54
CA ASN A 64 -13.18 6.48 -5.88
C ASN A 64 -13.18 7.72 -6.78
N LYS A 65 -12.43 8.74 -6.37
CA LYS A 65 -12.10 9.90 -7.20
C LYS A 65 -11.37 9.43 -8.47
N ASN A 66 -11.75 9.99 -9.62
CA ASN A 66 -11.10 9.70 -10.89
C ASN A 66 -9.65 10.22 -10.90
N LEU A 67 -8.79 9.51 -11.62
CA LEU A 67 -7.42 9.97 -11.87
C LEU A 67 -7.44 11.32 -12.59
N SER A 68 -6.59 12.24 -12.15
CA SER A 68 -6.46 13.56 -12.78
C SER A 68 -5.91 13.44 -14.21
N ASP A 69 -6.37 14.32 -15.10
CA ASP A 69 -5.94 14.39 -16.49
C ASP A 69 -5.18 15.71 -16.75
N GLY A 70 -3.97 15.62 -17.30
CA GLY A 70 -3.12 16.76 -17.69
C GLY A 70 -2.42 17.53 -16.55
N SER A 71 -1.70 18.59 -16.95
CA SER A 71 -1.05 19.55 -16.04
C SER A 71 -2.11 20.43 -15.35
N GLN A 72 -2.22 20.35 -14.03
CA GLN A 72 -3.19 21.13 -13.27
C GLN A 72 -2.78 22.61 -13.19
N ILE A 73 -3.76 23.48 -13.32
CA ILE A 73 -3.64 24.91 -13.10
C ILE A 73 -3.92 25.16 -11.61
N ASN A 74 -2.90 25.58 -10.85
CA ASN A 74 -3.00 26.20 -9.52
C ASN A 74 -3.73 25.41 -8.42
N GLY A 75 -3.01 24.55 -7.70
CA GLY A 75 -3.33 24.19 -6.31
C GLY A 75 -4.55 23.28 -6.08
N SER A 76 -5.09 22.66 -7.12
CA SER A 76 -6.14 21.64 -7.01
C SER A 76 -5.59 20.29 -6.50
N GLU A 77 -6.44 19.52 -5.83
CA GLU A 77 -6.11 18.19 -5.30
C GLU A 77 -5.88 17.19 -6.45
N VAL A 78 -4.60 16.83 -6.70
CA VAL A 78 -4.23 15.86 -7.73
C VAL A 78 -4.52 14.44 -7.25
N THR A 79 -5.30 13.68 -8.01
CA THR A 79 -5.57 12.27 -7.75
C THR A 79 -4.72 11.39 -8.68
N GLN A 80 -3.68 10.75 -8.13
CA GLN A 80 -2.77 9.87 -8.89
C GLN A 80 -3.04 8.38 -8.67
N ILE A 81 -3.90 8.04 -7.71
CA ILE A 81 -4.27 6.67 -7.37
C ILE A 81 -5.78 6.55 -7.17
N SER A 82 -6.37 5.48 -7.65
CA SER A 82 -7.80 5.15 -7.53
C SER A 82 -7.98 3.64 -7.38
N PRO A 83 -8.89 3.16 -6.51
CA PRO A 83 -9.69 3.92 -5.53
C PRO A 83 -8.85 4.41 -4.32
N GLN A 84 -9.38 5.36 -3.54
CA GLN A 84 -8.67 5.94 -2.38
C GLN A 84 -9.04 5.23 -1.08
N LYS A 85 -10.25 4.68 -1.00
CA LYS A 85 -10.72 3.97 0.20
C LYS A 85 -11.60 2.79 -0.16
N ILE A 86 -11.22 1.63 0.35
CA ILE A 86 -11.94 0.37 0.19
C ILE A 86 -12.04 -0.36 1.54
N THR A 87 -13.08 -1.17 1.71
CA THR A 87 -13.17 -2.18 2.75
C THR A 87 -13.23 -3.55 2.09
N VAL A 88 -12.38 -4.47 2.54
CA VAL A 88 -12.33 -5.82 2.01
C VAL A 88 -12.83 -6.76 3.09
N PHE A 89 -13.93 -7.44 2.82
CA PHE A 89 -14.43 -8.52 3.64
C PHE A 89 -13.86 -9.81 3.05
N LEU A 90 -12.95 -10.46 3.77
CA LEU A 90 -12.30 -11.68 3.32
C LEU A 90 -12.76 -12.88 4.12
N ARG A 91 -13.22 -13.90 3.40
CA ARG A 91 -13.38 -15.25 3.92
C ARG A 91 -12.01 -15.95 4.01
N PRO A 92 -11.70 -16.65 5.12
CA PRO A 92 -10.48 -17.44 5.23
C PRO A 92 -10.32 -18.43 4.07
N GLY A 93 -9.17 -18.36 3.38
CA GLY A 93 -8.85 -19.19 2.22
C GLY A 93 -9.38 -18.68 0.86
N ASN A 94 -10.20 -17.62 0.84
CA ASN A 94 -10.56 -16.93 -0.40
C ASN A 94 -9.54 -15.83 -0.71
N GLU A 95 -9.35 -15.58 -1.99
CA GLU A 95 -8.59 -14.44 -2.51
C GLU A 95 -9.54 -13.44 -3.17
N GLU A 96 -9.24 -12.15 -3.05
CA GLU A 96 -9.96 -11.08 -3.75
C GLU A 96 -8.97 -10.25 -4.54
N THR A 97 -9.35 -9.91 -5.78
CA THR A 97 -8.51 -9.09 -6.66
C THR A 97 -9.00 -7.65 -6.64
N ILE A 98 -8.15 -6.75 -6.18
CA ILE A 98 -8.42 -5.31 -6.14
C ILE A 98 -7.71 -4.65 -7.31
N GLN A 99 -8.48 -3.96 -8.15
CA GLN A 99 -7.93 -3.18 -9.27
C GLN A 99 -7.51 -1.79 -8.77
N ILE A 100 -6.21 -1.52 -8.82
CA ILE A 100 -5.63 -0.23 -8.45
C ILE A 100 -5.11 0.44 -9.72
N ASN A 101 -5.65 1.61 -10.02
CA ASN A 101 -5.21 2.43 -11.15
C ASN A 101 -4.28 3.52 -10.65
N VAL A 102 -3.11 3.64 -11.28
CA VAL A 102 -2.10 4.66 -10.93
C VAL A 102 -1.73 5.43 -12.19
N ARG A 103 -1.62 6.76 -12.06
CA ARG A 103 -1.15 7.65 -13.13
C ARG A 103 -0.33 8.78 -12.53
N GLN A 104 0.87 8.98 -13.05
CA GLN A 104 1.70 10.14 -12.71
C GLN A 104 1.16 11.39 -13.41
N THR A 105 1.16 12.52 -12.70
CA THR A 105 0.85 13.84 -13.28
C THR A 105 2.12 14.48 -13.83
N GLU A 106 1.97 15.33 -14.85
CA GLU A 106 3.11 15.95 -15.55
C GLU A 106 3.78 17.06 -14.71
N ASP A 107 2.99 17.88 -13.99
CA ASP A 107 3.48 18.98 -13.16
C ASP A 107 3.29 18.65 -11.66
N TYR A 108 4.26 17.92 -11.08
CA TYR A 108 4.24 17.54 -9.66
C TYR A 108 5.37 18.23 -8.88
N PRO A 109 5.14 18.68 -7.63
CA PRO A 109 6.17 19.33 -6.83
C PRO A 109 7.37 18.41 -6.59
N VAL A 110 8.57 19.00 -6.65
CA VAL A 110 9.83 18.30 -6.40
C VAL A 110 10.64 19.05 -5.36
N ASP A 111 10.99 18.34 -4.28
CA ASP A 111 11.90 18.84 -3.26
C ASP A 111 13.25 18.10 -3.38
N LEU A 112 14.34 18.86 -3.54
CA LEU A 112 15.70 18.33 -3.63
C LEU A 112 16.53 18.81 -2.46
N TYR A 113 17.08 17.89 -1.67
CA TYR A 113 18.02 18.23 -0.60
C TYR A 113 19.43 17.81 -0.99
N TYR A 114 20.29 18.79 -1.27
CA TYR A 114 21.68 18.56 -1.63
C TYR A 114 22.54 18.48 -0.37
N LEU A 115 22.97 17.27 -0.01
CA LEU A 115 23.85 17.03 1.13
C LEU A 115 25.28 16.80 0.64
N MET A 116 26.16 17.78 0.89
CA MET A 116 27.52 17.80 0.35
C MET A 116 28.57 17.40 1.40
N ASP A 117 29.59 16.66 0.99
CA ASP A 117 30.82 16.54 1.78
C ASP A 117 31.66 17.83 1.64
N LEU A 118 32.02 18.45 2.76
CA LEU A 118 32.92 19.61 2.80
C LEU A 118 34.31 19.27 3.36
N SER A 119 34.73 18.02 3.21
CA SER A 119 36.11 17.59 3.45
C SER A 119 37.09 18.32 2.53
N ALA A 120 38.38 18.32 2.91
CA ALA A 120 39.42 19.02 2.16
C ALA A 120 39.58 18.52 0.71
N SER A 121 39.15 17.30 0.39
CA SER A 121 39.16 16.76 -0.97
C SER A 121 38.10 17.36 -1.89
N MET A 122 37.13 18.12 -1.35
CA MET A 122 36.01 18.70 -2.10
C MET A 122 36.15 20.22 -2.34
N ASP A 123 37.34 20.81 -2.08
CA ASP A 123 37.56 22.26 -2.21
C ASP A 123 37.40 22.78 -3.65
N ASP A 124 37.80 22.00 -4.65
CA ASP A 124 37.60 22.31 -6.06
C ASP A 124 36.15 22.13 -6.50
N ASP A 125 35.46 21.08 -6.03
CA ASP A 125 34.03 20.85 -6.29
C ASP A 125 33.13 21.97 -5.75
N LEU A 126 33.46 22.51 -4.57
CA LEU A 126 32.70 23.61 -3.96
C LEU A 126 32.66 24.87 -4.84
N LYS A 127 33.72 25.11 -5.63
CA LYS A 127 33.76 26.25 -6.56
C LYS A 127 32.72 26.08 -7.67
N THR A 128 32.54 24.86 -8.15
CA THR A 128 31.57 24.50 -9.20
C THR A 128 30.13 24.51 -8.69
N ILE A 129 29.90 24.04 -7.46
CA ILE A 129 28.56 23.90 -6.87
C ILE A 129 27.88 25.26 -6.57
N LYS A 130 28.68 26.32 -6.37
CA LYS A 130 28.15 27.69 -6.20
C LYS A 130 27.29 28.16 -7.38
N GLU A 131 27.66 27.78 -8.60
CA GLU A 131 26.90 28.15 -9.81
C GLU A 131 25.79 27.12 -10.13
N LEU A 132 25.94 25.88 -9.65
CA LEU A 132 25.03 24.77 -9.90
C LEU A 132 23.61 25.01 -9.37
N GLY A 133 23.45 25.63 -8.20
CA GLY A 133 22.12 25.85 -7.61
C GLY A 133 21.18 26.65 -8.51
N SER A 134 21.68 27.74 -9.11
CA SER A 134 20.90 28.58 -10.02
C SER A 134 20.59 27.87 -11.34
N THR A 135 21.58 27.13 -11.86
CA THR A 135 21.45 26.37 -13.11
C THR A 135 20.44 25.23 -12.96
N LEU A 136 20.56 24.47 -11.87
CA LEU A 136 19.66 23.37 -11.55
C LEU A 136 18.22 23.87 -11.37
N SER A 137 18.00 24.94 -10.60
CA SER A 137 16.67 25.53 -10.43
C SER A 137 16.05 25.97 -11.76
N LYS A 138 16.85 26.56 -12.66
CA LYS A 138 16.39 26.98 -13.99
C LYS A 138 16.04 25.79 -14.89
N GLU A 139 16.81 24.72 -14.87
CA GLU A 139 16.49 23.51 -15.64
C GLU A 139 15.27 22.78 -15.06
N MET A 140 15.16 22.70 -13.73
CA MET A 140 14.02 22.09 -13.05
C MET A 140 12.71 22.87 -13.25
N SER A 141 12.77 24.20 -13.38
CA SER A 141 11.59 25.03 -13.69
C SER A 141 10.95 24.74 -15.05
N LYS A 142 11.65 24.03 -15.94
CA LYS A 142 11.09 23.57 -17.22
C LYS A 142 10.27 22.27 -17.07
N LEU A 143 10.46 21.56 -15.96
CA LEU A 143 9.87 20.25 -15.69
C LEU A 143 8.73 20.35 -14.66
N THR A 144 8.91 21.17 -13.63
CA THR A 144 7.92 21.38 -12.57
C THR A 144 7.80 22.86 -12.23
N SER A 145 6.58 23.32 -12.00
CA SER A 145 6.29 24.68 -11.53
C SER A 145 6.63 24.87 -10.06
N ASN A 146 6.77 23.79 -9.29
CA ASN A 146 7.06 23.82 -7.86
C ASN A 146 8.31 23.01 -7.53
N PHE A 147 9.46 23.68 -7.60
CA PHE A 147 10.76 23.11 -7.21
C PHE A 147 11.29 23.80 -5.96
N GLN A 148 11.60 23.03 -4.93
CA GLN A 148 12.30 23.51 -3.73
C GLN A 148 13.65 22.83 -3.61
N MET A 149 14.65 23.60 -3.16
CA MET A 149 15.99 23.09 -2.95
C MET A 149 16.50 23.45 -1.56
N GLY A 150 16.95 22.44 -0.82
CA GLY A 150 17.70 22.58 0.42
C GLY A 150 19.17 22.25 0.22
N PHE A 151 20.02 22.79 1.09
CA PHE A 151 21.43 22.47 1.14
C PHE A 151 21.83 22.10 2.56
N GLY A 152 22.66 21.06 2.69
CA GLY A 152 23.29 20.64 3.92
C GLY A 152 24.71 20.19 3.64
N TYR A 153 25.52 20.11 4.69
CA TYR A 153 26.84 19.53 4.58
C TYR A 153 27.19 18.61 5.73
N PHE A 154 28.16 17.74 5.48
CA PHE A 154 28.80 16.92 6.48
C PHE A 154 30.31 16.90 6.25
N VAL A 155 31.04 16.50 7.29
CA VAL A 155 32.46 16.16 7.20
C VAL A 155 32.65 14.86 7.99
N GLU A 156 32.99 14.96 9.27
CA GLU A 156 33.24 13.80 10.12
C GLU A 156 32.94 14.14 11.59
N LYS A 157 32.79 13.12 12.44
CA LYS A 157 32.62 13.29 13.88
C LYS A 157 33.82 14.03 14.49
N PRO A 158 33.61 15.07 15.31
CA PRO A 158 34.70 15.86 15.87
C PRO A 158 35.35 15.18 17.09
N VAL A 159 35.77 13.92 16.95
CA VAL A 159 36.40 13.11 18.01
C VAL A 159 37.55 12.27 17.46
N LEU A 160 38.47 11.86 18.34
CA LEU A 160 39.52 10.89 17.99
C LEU A 160 38.90 9.52 17.66
N PRO A 161 39.48 8.74 16.71
CA PRO A 161 40.68 9.03 15.93
C PRO A 161 40.40 9.76 14.60
N PHE A 162 39.19 10.28 14.39
CA PHE A 162 38.75 10.78 13.08
C PHE A 162 39.27 12.19 12.75
N ILE A 163 39.45 13.04 13.76
CA ILE A 163 40.10 14.35 13.62
C ILE A 163 41.25 14.48 14.61
N ASN A 164 42.25 15.30 14.26
CA ASN A 164 43.24 15.71 15.24
C ASN A 164 42.60 16.69 16.25
N THR A 165 42.67 16.38 17.53
CA THR A 165 42.09 17.21 18.62
C THR A 165 43.12 18.15 19.26
N LEU A 166 44.34 18.21 18.71
CA LEU A 166 45.33 19.22 19.07
C LEU A 166 44.77 20.62 18.77
N ARG A 167 44.95 21.54 19.71
CA ARG A 167 44.40 22.91 19.67
C ARG A 167 44.82 23.73 18.45
N GLU A 168 45.92 23.35 17.82
CA GLU A 168 46.47 24.01 16.62
C GLU A 168 45.72 23.63 15.35
N ASP A 169 45.18 22.40 15.29
CA ASP A 169 44.50 21.82 14.13
C ASP A 169 42.96 22.00 14.16
N LEU A 170 42.42 22.54 15.26
CA LEU A 170 40.99 22.83 15.46
C LEU A 170 40.60 24.28 15.07
N LYS A 171 41.48 25.00 14.35
CA LYS A 171 41.26 26.39 13.96
C LYS A 171 40.48 26.53 12.66
#